data_AF-A0A3E0QIH8-F1
#
_entry.id   AF-A0A3E0QIH8-F1
#
_cell.length_a   1.000
_cell.length_b   1.000
_cell.length_c   1.000
_cell.angle_alpha   90.00
_cell.angle_beta   90.00
_cell.angle_gamma   90.00
#
_symmetry.space_group_name_H-M   'P 1'
#
loop_
_entity.id
_entity.type
_entity.pdbx_description
1 polymer ?
#
loop_
_entity_poly.entity_id
_entity_poly.type
_entity_poly.pdbx_seq_one_letter_code
_entity_poly.pdbx_strand_id
1 'polypeptide(L)'
;MEKTMLEKLTDEQVAAMDIYRDRWIEKGTSTEQSNEEDFRACFEAVKSLCLEGDESLDNYVVCDSPSGIIKMGADKQKVLSESSYGQWEASWLSYYTFFRDECGIEIDEKINHFLLLAEHTCWVYIDQKTSTVYFSRKPVEVHMENGLLHNESGPSVLFADGFSLWSIEGHAVTEQVVMSPETLTIKQIHNESNADIQSIMVNRFGWTRYVEETDCKLLDSRHNDIENTVEALYDTRRFGLRLFCTCPTGRVFVKGVNKEEVTSNTCEAAQNWLSGYNLDTRKKFRTIGRT
;
A
#
# COMPACT_ATOMS: atom_id res chain seq x y z
N MET A 1 -8.42 -17.24 -38.38
CA MET A 1 -8.21 -15.79 -38.20
C MET A 1 -6.72 -15.55 -38.08
N GLU A 2 -6.19 -14.62 -38.87
CA GLU A 2 -4.81 -14.14 -38.71
C GLU A 2 -4.73 -13.43 -37.35
N LYS A 3 -3.86 -13.89 -36.45
CA LYS A 3 -3.67 -13.23 -35.16
C LYS A 3 -2.94 -11.91 -35.43
N THR A 4 -3.57 -10.79 -35.09
CA THR A 4 -2.90 -9.48 -35.12
C THR A 4 -1.72 -9.51 -34.16
N MET A 5 -0.49 -9.49 -34.70
CA MET A 5 0.73 -9.48 -33.91
C MET A 5 1.18 -8.03 -33.71
N LEU A 6 1.23 -7.60 -32.45
CA LEU A 6 1.70 -6.27 -32.07
C LEU A 6 3.20 -6.33 -31.77
N GLU A 7 4.03 -5.78 -32.66
CA GLU A 7 5.49 -5.77 -32.49
C GLU A 7 5.98 -4.55 -31.69
N LYS A 8 5.28 -3.42 -31.80
CA LYS A 8 5.64 -2.16 -31.13
C LYS A 8 4.40 -1.28 -30.95
N LEU A 9 4.38 -0.51 -29.86
CA LEU A 9 3.40 0.55 -29.64
C LEU A 9 3.77 1.83 -30.41
N THR A 10 2.74 2.55 -30.85
CA THR A 10 2.89 3.91 -31.38
C THR A 10 3.18 4.90 -30.25
N ASP A 11 3.72 6.07 -30.58
CA ASP A 11 3.97 7.11 -29.57
C ASP A 11 2.66 7.60 -28.92
N GLU A 12 1.55 7.60 -29.66
CA GLU A 12 0.21 7.91 -29.17
C GLU A 12 -0.27 6.86 -28.15
N GLN A 13 -0.08 5.57 -28.44
CA GLN A 13 -0.41 4.47 -27.52
C GLN A 13 0.45 4.52 -26.25
N VAL A 14 1.74 4.83 -26.36
CA VAL A 14 2.61 5.00 -25.20
C VAL A 14 2.14 6.18 -24.35
N ALA A 15 1.79 7.32 -24.97
CA ALA A 15 1.28 8.48 -24.25
C ALA A 15 -0.07 8.20 -23.55
N ALA A 16 -0.89 7.29 -24.07
CA ALA A 16 -2.15 6.90 -23.46
C ALA A 16 -1.99 6.04 -22.19
N MET A 17 -0.83 5.40 -21.95
CA MET A 17 -0.64 4.51 -20.79
C MET A 17 -0.94 5.18 -19.45
N ASP A 18 -0.50 6.43 -19.27
CA ASP A 18 -0.74 7.18 -18.03
C ASP A 18 -2.25 7.44 -17.83
N ILE A 19 -3.00 7.66 -18.92
CA ILE A 19 -4.45 7.87 -18.87
C ILE A 19 -5.16 6.59 -18.42
N TYR A 20 -4.77 5.43 -18.93
CA TYR A 20 -5.33 4.14 -18.49
C TYR A 20 -4.92 3.81 -17.07
N ARG A 21 -3.67 4.09 -16.67
CA ARG A 21 -3.22 3.94 -15.28
C ARG A 21 -4.12 4.74 -14.34
N ASP A 22 -4.25 6.04 -14.58
CA ASP A 22 -4.95 6.94 -13.66
C ASP A 22 -6.45 6.62 -13.58
N ARG A 23 -7.09 6.31 -14.71
CA ARG A 23 -8.48 5.84 -14.77
C ARG A 23 -8.71 4.59 -13.94
N TRP A 24 -7.77 3.63 -14.00
CA TRP A 24 -7.92 2.37 -13.29
C TRP A 24 -7.54 2.45 -11.82
N ILE A 25 -6.65 3.38 -11.44
CA ILE A 25 -6.46 3.75 -10.04
C ILE A 25 -7.79 4.26 -9.47
N GLU A 26 -8.44 5.22 -10.14
CA GLU A 26 -9.74 5.77 -9.72
C GLU A 26 -10.81 4.68 -9.56
N LYS A 27 -10.92 3.77 -10.54
CA LYS A 27 -11.85 2.62 -10.45
C LYS A 27 -11.51 1.67 -9.30
N GLY A 28 -10.23 1.32 -9.13
CA GLY A 28 -9.76 0.40 -8.10
C GLY A 28 -9.91 0.95 -6.69
N THR A 29 -9.91 2.27 -6.53
CA THR A 29 -10.10 2.97 -5.25
C THR A 29 -11.50 3.56 -5.06
N SER A 30 -12.41 3.33 -6.01
CA SER A 30 -13.78 3.85 -5.92
C SER A 30 -14.51 3.28 -4.71
N THR A 31 -15.28 4.14 -4.04
CA THR A 31 -16.14 3.81 -2.91
C THR A 31 -17.63 3.88 -3.28
N GLU A 32 -17.94 4.02 -4.58
CA GLU A 32 -19.30 4.07 -5.09
C GLU A 32 -20.04 2.76 -4.78
N GLN A 33 -21.23 2.88 -4.20
CA GLN A 33 -21.98 1.73 -3.71
C GLN A 33 -22.95 1.21 -4.77
N SER A 34 -22.87 -0.09 -5.06
CA SER A 34 -23.75 -0.78 -6.00
C SER A 34 -25.11 -1.11 -5.39
N ASN A 35 -26.12 -1.18 -6.25
CA ASN A 35 -27.49 -1.53 -5.93
C ASN A 35 -27.78 -3.03 -6.19
N GLU A 36 -28.99 -3.48 -5.93
CA GLU A 36 -29.39 -4.89 -6.09
C GLU A 36 -29.36 -5.36 -7.56
N GLU A 37 -29.71 -4.51 -8.52
CA GLU A 37 -29.68 -4.85 -9.95
C GLU A 37 -28.24 -5.08 -10.43
N ASP A 38 -27.29 -4.29 -9.94
CA ASP A 38 -25.86 -4.46 -10.21
C ASP A 38 -25.36 -5.83 -9.72
N PHE A 39 -25.69 -6.21 -8.48
CA PHE A 39 -25.28 -7.52 -7.94
C PHE A 39 -25.92 -8.69 -8.67
N ARG A 40 -27.16 -8.54 -9.15
CA ARG A 40 -27.79 -9.55 -10.02
C ARG A 40 -27.01 -9.71 -11.33
N ALA A 41 -26.61 -8.61 -11.96
CA ALA A 41 -25.79 -8.65 -13.17
C ALA A 41 -24.40 -9.28 -12.90
N CYS A 42 -23.77 -8.95 -11.78
CA CYS A 42 -22.53 -9.59 -11.33
C CYS A 42 -22.69 -11.10 -11.13
N PHE A 43 -23.82 -11.56 -10.58
CA PHE A 43 -24.07 -12.99 -10.42
C PHE A 43 -24.19 -13.73 -11.76
N GLU A 44 -24.87 -13.14 -12.76
CA GLU A 44 -24.88 -13.68 -14.12
C GLU A 44 -23.48 -13.71 -14.76
N ALA A 45 -22.67 -12.68 -14.50
CA ALA A 45 -21.29 -12.62 -14.95
C ALA A 45 -20.43 -13.73 -14.33
N VAL A 46 -20.53 -13.98 -13.02
CA VAL A 46 -19.83 -15.08 -12.35
C VAL A 46 -20.24 -16.44 -12.94
N LYS A 47 -21.54 -16.66 -13.14
CA LYS A 47 -22.03 -17.89 -13.78
C LYS A 47 -21.43 -18.09 -15.17
N SER A 48 -21.35 -17.03 -15.97
CA SER A 48 -20.77 -17.07 -17.32
C SER A 48 -19.25 -17.34 -17.33
N LEU A 49 -18.55 -16.95 -16.26
CA LEU A 49 -17.11 -17.16 -16.11
C LEU A 49 -16.75 -18.55 -15.58
N CYS A 50 -17.55 -19.10 -14.67
CA CYS A 50 -17.15 -20.24 -13.86
C CYS A 50 -17.90 -21.54 -14.14
N LEU A 51 -19.11 -21.50 -14.71
CA LEU A 51 -19.88 -22.72 -14.93
C LEU A 51 -19.45 -23.43 -16.21
N GLU A 52 -19.18 -24.73 -16.10
CA GLU A 52 -18.99 -25.62 -17.24
C GLU A 52 -19.97 -26.81 -17.19
N GLY A 53 -20.50 -27.21 -18.34
CA GLY A 53 -21.40 -28.38 -18.45
C GLY A 53 -22.68 -28.22 -17.61
N ASP A 54 -22.90 -29.16 -16.69
CA ASP A 54 -24.10 -29.24 -15.84
C ASP A 54 -23.91 -28.58 -14.45
N GLU A 55 -22.82 -27.83 -14.24
CA GLU A 55 -22.58 -27.09 -13.01
C GLU A 55 -23.65 -26.00 -12.78
N SER A 56 -23.92 -25.70 -11.51
CA SER A 56 -24.86 -24.65 -11.14
C SER A 56 -24.39 -23.88 -9.91
N LEU A 57 -24.72 -22.59 -9.90
CA LEU A 57 -24.65 -21.72 -8.74
C LEU A 57 -26.07 -21.34 -8.37
N ASP A 58 -26.48 -21.64 -7.15
CA ASP A 58 -27.88 -21.62 -6.73
C ASP A 58 -28.33 -20.23 -6.29
N ASN A 59 -27.43 -19.49 -5.64
CA ASN A 59 -27.72 -18.19 -5.08
C ASN A 59 -26.44 -17.36 -4.87
N TYR A 60 -26.64 -16.10 -4.48
CA TYR A 60 -25.58 -15.23 -4.01
C TYR A 60 -25.95 -14.50 -2.72
N VAL A 61 -24.93 -14.10 -1.96
CA VAL A 61 -25.04 -13.34 -0.73
C VAL A 61 -24.16 -12.08 -0.85
N VAL A 62 -24.74 -10.91 -0.57
CA VAL A 62 -24.00 -9.64 -0.54
C VAL A 62 -23.68 -9.30 0.90
N CYS A 63 -22.41 -9.05 1.18
CA CYS A 63 -21.88 -8.68 2.48
C CYS A 63 -21.25 -7.28 2.42
N ASP A 64 -21.23 -6.58 3.55
CA ASP A 64 -20.63 -5.24 3.63
C ASP A 64 -19.10 -5.25 3.56
N SER A 65 -18.46 -6.40 3.83
CA SER A 65 -17.00 -6.56 3.81
C SER A 65 -16.58 -8.01 3.59
N PRO A 66 -15.29 -8.29 3.30
CA PRO A 66 -14.75 -9.66 3.32
C PRO A 66 -14.88 -10.34 4.69
N SER A 67 -14.84 -9.57 5.79
CA SER A 67 -15.11 -10.11 7.14
C SER A 67 -16.58 -10.53 7.29
N GLY A 68 -17.51 -9.78 6.69
CA GLY A 68 -18.92 -10.14 6.60
C GLY A 68 -19.14 -11.49 5.92
N ILE A 69 -18.42 -11.78 4.84
CA ILE A 69 -18.48 -13.07 4.13
C ILE A 69 -18.16 -14.23 5.07
N ILE A 70 -17.11 -14.09 5.89
CA ILE A 70 -16.72 -15.11 6.89
C ILE A 70 -17.78 -15.26 7.97
N LYS A 71 -18.37 -14.16 8.46
CA LYS A 71 -19.45 -14.18 9.45
C LYS A 71 -20.70 -14.89 8.93
N MET A 72 -20.94 -14.86 7.62
CA MET A 72 -22.03 -15.58 6.95
C MET A 72 -21.77 -17.09 6.80
N GLY A 73 -20.62 -17.59 7.26
CA GLY A 73 -20.32 -19.03 7.31
C GLY A 73 -19.35 -19.51 6.24
N ALA A 74 -18.83 -18.62 5.40
CA ALA A 74 -17.80 -18.96 4.43
C ALA A 74 -16.48 -19.37 5.12
N ASP A 75 -15.71 -20.24 4.45
CA ASP A 75 -14.44 -20.73 4.97
C ASP A 75 -13.41 -19.59 5.05
N LYS A 76 -13.04 -19.19 6.27
CA LYS A 76 -12.09 -18.10 6.54
C LYS A 76 -10.76 -18.24 5.80
N GLN A 77 -10.22 -19.46 5.66
CA GLN A 77 -8.93 -19.64 5.00
C GLN A 77 -9.09 -19.41 3.49
N LYS A 78 -10.16 -19.96 2.91
CA LYS A 78 -10.43 -19.89 1.47
C LYS A 78 -10.90 -18.53 1.02
N VAL A 79 -11.70 -17.80 1.81
CA VAL A 79 -12.12 -16.44 1.46
C VAL A 79 -10.90 -15.54 1.22
N LEU A 80 -9.81 -15.72 1.97
CA LEU A 80 -8.62 -14.89 1.78
C LEU A 80 -7.69 -15.39 0.67
N SER A 81 -7.63 -16.70 0.39
CA SER A 81 -6.68 -17.28 -0.56
C SER A 81 -7.27 -17.71 -1.91
N GLU A 82 -8.58 -17.93 -2.00
CA GLU A 82 -9.29 -18.48 -3.16
C GLU A 82 -10.36 -17.51 -3.70
N SER A 83 -10.40 -16.28 -3.19
CA SER A 83 -11.24 -15.25 -3.79
C SER A 83 -10.55 -14.64 -4.99
N SER A 84 -11.38 -14.29 -5.96
CA SER A 84 -10.98 -13.80 -7.27
C SER A 84 -12.02 -12.80 -7.72
N TYR A 85 -11.65 -11.84 -8.57
CA TYR A 85 -12.57 -10.85 -9.15
C TYR A 85 -12.99 -9.72 -8.18
N GLY A 86 -13.30 -8.56 -8.77
CA GLY A 86 -13.68 -7.33 -8.05
C GLY A 86 -12.71 -6.17 -8.30
N GLN A 87 -12.88 -5.05 -7.61
CA GLN A 87 -12.16 -3.81 -7.92
C GLN A 87 -10.63 -3.90 -7.74
N TRP A 88 -10.14 -4.87 -6.95
CA TRP A 88 -8.72 -5.04 -6.60
C TRP A 88 -7.92 -5.58 -7.78
N GLU A 89 -8.64 -6.12 -8.77
CA GLU A 89 -8.16 -6.58 -10.06
C GLU A 89 -7.92 -5.42 -11.05
N ALA A 90 -8.19 -4.17 -10.66
CA ALA A 90 -8.07 -2.98 -11.51
C ALA A 90 -6.72 -2.89 -12.24
N SER A 91 -5.63 -3.29 -11.59
CA SER A 91 -4.28 -3.20 -12.18
C SER A 91 -4.12 -4.06 -13.44
N TRP A 92 -4.56 -5.32 -13.43
CA TRP A 92 -4.48 -6.16 -14.62
C TRP A 92 -5.59 -5.82 -15.62
N LEU A 93 -6.78 -5.43 -15.17
CA LEU A 93 -7.84 -4.97 -16.09
C LEU A 93 -7.43 -3.71 -16.87
N SER A 94 -6.61 -2.84 -16.28
CA SER A 94 -5.98 -1.72 -16.98
C SER A 94 -5.16 -2.19 -18.17
N TYR A 95 -4.34 -3.21 -17.98
CA TYR A 95 -3.54 -3.81 -19.05
C TYR A 95 -4.43 -4.33 -20.19
N TYR A 96 -5.44 -5.17 -19.89
CA TYR A 96 -6.26 -5.76 -20.95
C TYR A 96 -7.12 -4.74 -21.68
N THR A 97 -7.68 -3.76 -20.97
CA THR A 97 -8.46 -2.70 -21.61
C THR A 97 -7.60 -1.78 -22.45
N PHE A 98 -6.37 -1.47 -22.04
CA PHE A 98 -5.42 -0.74 -22.88
C PHE A 98 -5.16 -1.48 -24.20
N PHE A 99 -4.81 -2.77 -24.16
CA PHE A 99 -4.54 -3.51 -25.39
C PHE A 99 -5.79 -3.70 -26.27
N ARG A 100 -6.96 -3.90 -25.67
CA ARG A 100 -8.22 -4.01 -26.43
C ARG A 100 -8.62 -2.69 -27.07
N ASP A 101 -8.73 -1.63 -26.26
CA ASP A 101 -9.40 -0.39 -26.64
C ASP A 101 -8.43 0.58 -27.35
N GLU A 102 -7.17 0.63 -26.91
CA GLU A 102 -6.15 1.53 -27.48
C GLU A 102 -5.34 0.87 -28.60
N CYS A 103 -5.03 -0.43 -28.45
CA CYS A 103 -4.19 -1.15 -29.41
C CYS A 103 -4.99 -1.98 -30.42
N GLY A 104 -6.32 -2.08 -30.26
CA GLY A 104 -7.18 -2.86 -31.16
C GLY A 104 -6.90 -4.36 -31.14
N ILE A 105 -6.33 -4.88 -30.04
CA ILE A 105 -6.07 -6.31 -29.89
C ILE A 105 -7.38 -7.01 -29.56
N GLU A 106 -7.75 -7.98 -30.39
CA GLU A 106 -8.87 -8.85 -30.13
C GLU A 106 -8.59 -9.68 -28.86
N ILE A 107 -9.43 -9.49 -27.85
CA ILE A 107 -9.44 -10.28 -26.62
C ILE A 107 -10.83 -10.90 -26.43
N ASP A 108 -10.88 -12.02 -25.72
CA ASP A 108 -12.13 -12.72 -25.44
C ASP A 108 -13.13 -11.79 -24.72
N GLU A 109 -14.38 -11.79 -25.19
CA GLU A 109 -15.46 -10.97 -24.62
C GLU A 109 -15.74 -11.28 -23.15
N LYS A 110 -15.30 -12.43 -22.63
CA LYS A 110 -15.30 -12.76 -21.20
C LYS A 110 -14.68 -11.67 -20.34
N ILE A 111 -13.73 -10.87 -20.86
CA ILE A 111 -13.17 -9.72 -20.15
C ILE A 111 -14.27 -8.77 -19.63
N ASN A 112 -15.39 -8.63 -20.35
CA ASN A 112 -16.48 -7.74 -19.97
C ASN A 112 -17.15 -8.15 -18.66
N HIS A 113 -17.18 -9.46 -18.34
CA HIS A 113 -17.66 -9.95 -17.05
C HIS A 113 -16.74 -9.52 -15.90
N PHE A 114 -15.42 -9.54 -16.10
CA PHE A 114 -14.47 -9.03 -15.11
C PHE A 114 -14.58 -7.52 -14.93
N LEU A 115 -14.76 -6.76 -16.03
CA LEU A 115 -14.99 -5.31 -15.97
C LEU A 115 -16.23 -4.98 -15.14
N LEU A 116 -17.32 -5.71 -15.33
CA LEU A 116 -18.56 -5.55 -14.56
C LEU A 116 -18.32 -5.86 -13.06
N LEU A 117 -17.61 -6.96 -12.76
CA LEU A 117 -17.29 -7.32 -11.38
C LEU A 117 -16.42 -6.26 -10.70
N ALA A 118 -15.41 -5.71 -11.39
CA ALA A 118 -14.55 -4.66 -10.85
C ALA A 118 -15.31 -3.33 -10.63
N GLU A 119 -16.30 -3.04 -11.48
CA GLU A 119 -17.12 -1.84 -11.35
C GLU A 119 -18.02 -1.89 -10.11
N HIS A 120 -18.58 -3.05 -9.78
CA HIS A 120 -19.67 -3.13 -8.81
C HIS A 120 -19.32 -3.87 -7.52
N THR A 121 -18.19 -4.58 -7.47
CA THR A 121 -17.83 -5.43 -6.32
C THR A 121 -16.42 -5.17 -5.85
N CYS A 122 -16.19 -5.47 -4.58
CA CYS A 122 -14.87 -5.44 -3.98
C CYS A 122 -14.22 -6.82 -4.05
N TRP A 123 -14.91 -7.84 -3.59
CA TRP A 123 -14.35 -9.16 -3.35
C TRP A 123 -15.39 -10.20 -3.78
N VAL A 124 -15.01 -11.20 -4.56
CA VAL A 124 -15.91 -12.31 -4.92
C VAL A 124 -15.33 -13.63 -4.43
N TYR A 125 -16.13 -14.36 -3.65
CA TYR A 125 -15.78 -15.69 -3.18
C TYR A 125 -16.83 -16.69 -3.63
N ILE A 126 -16.42 -17.80 -4.22
CA ILE A 126 -17.32 -18.86 -4.67
C ILE A 126 -17.12 -20.06 -3.77
N ASP A 127 -18.11 -20.38 -2.96
CA ASP A 127 -18.10 -21.60 -2.16
C ASP A 127 -18.67 -22.76 -2.98
N GLN A 128 -17.77 -23.54 -3.56
CA GLN A 128 -18.11 -24.73 -4.36
C GLN A 128 -18.86 -25.80 -3.56
N LYS A 129 -18.74 -25.84 -2.24
CA LYS A 129 -19.45 -26.85 -1.43
C LYS A 129 -20.93 -26.53 -1.28
N THR A 130 -21.27 -25.25 -1.29
CA THR A 130 -22.63 -24.75 -1.09
C THR A 130 -23.21 -24.11 -2.34
N SER A 131 -22.51 -24.16 -3.47
CA SER A 131 -22.87 -23.53 -4.74
C SER A 131 -23.30 -22.06 -4.58
N THR A 132 -22.67 -21.36 -3.65
CA THR A 132 -23.03 -20.00 -3.24
C THR A 132 -21.94 -19.00 -3.62
N VAL A 133 -22.34 -17.89 -4.22
CA VAL A 133 -21.43 -16.77 -4.51
C VAL A 133 -21.56 -15.69 -3.44
N TYR A 134 -20.45 -15.28 -2.86
CA TYR A 134 -20.39 -14.16 -1.93
C TYR A 134 -19.78 -12.95 -2.60
N PHE A 135 -20.47 -11.82 -2.52
CA PHE A 135 -19.96 -10.52 -2.93
C PHE A 135 -19.67 -9.67 -1.70
N SER A 136 -18.52 -8.99 -1.68
CA SER A 136 -18.29 -7.85 -0.81
C SER A 136 -18.68 -6.57 -1.54
N ARG A 137 -19.43 -5.70 -0.86
CA ARG A 137 -19.56 -4.28 -1.22
C ARG A 137 -18.20 -3.61 -1.22
N LYS A 138 -18.12 -2.48 -1.92
CA LYS A 138 -16.95 -1.60 -1.94
C LYS A 138 -16.75 -0.95 -0.57
N PRO A 139 -15.50 -0.68 -0.17
CA PRO A 139 -15.24 0.12 1.02
C PRO A 139 -15.95 1.48 0.92
N VAL A 140 -16.24 2.08 2.07
CA VAL A 140 -16.84 3.42 2.17
C VAL A 140 -15.78 4.52 2.19
N GLU A 141 -14.55 4.19 2.60
CA GLU A 141 -13.40 5.10 2.56
C GLU A 141 -12.15 4.36 2.07
N VAL A 142 -11.36 5.05 1.24
CA VAL A 142 -10.02 4.63 0.81
C VAL A 142 -9.12 5.86 0.87
N HIS A 143 -8.03 5.76 1.63
CA HIS A 143 -7.06 6.84 1.84
C HIS A 143 -5.72 6.44 1.24
N MET A 144 -5.18 7.32 0.39
CA MET A 144 -3.90 7.13 -0.26
C MET A 144 -3.03 8.38 -0.15
N GLU A 145 -1.73 8.17 -0.09
CA GLU A 145 -0.71 9.22 -0.20
C GLU A 145 0.39 8.73 -1.14
N ASN A 146 0.83 9.58 -2.09
CA ASN A 146 1.87 9.25 -3.06
C ASN A 146 1.64 7.92 -3.83
N GLY A 147 0.37 7.58 -4.09
CA GLY A 147 -0.01 6.35 -4.81
C GLY A 147 0.00 5.08 -3.96
N LEU A 148 0.15 5.20 -2.64
CA LEU A 148 0.17 4.07 -1.70
C LEU A 148 -0.96 4.21 -0.67
N LEU A 149 -1.52 3.09 -0.21
CA LEU A 149 -2.47 3.09 0.91
C LEU A 149 -1.80 3.69 2.16
N HIS A 150 -2.39 4.76 2.69
CA HIS A 150 -1.79 5.50 3.79
C HIS A 150 -2.87 6.26 4.56
N ASN A 151 -2.90 6.13 5.89
CA ASN A 151 -3.62 7.04 6.78
C ASN A 151 -2.99 7.05 8.18
N GLU A 152 -2.52 8.21 8.64
CA GLU A 152 -1.93 8.37 9.97
C GLU A 152 -2.96 8.61 11.09
N SER A 153 -4.22 8.86 10.74
CA SER A 153 -5.27 9.29 11.68
C SER A 153 -6.51 8.39 11.65
N GLY A 154 -6.45 7.26 10.94
CA GLY A 154 -7.56 6.35 10.73
C GLY A 154 -7.17 5.16 9.86
N PRO A 155 -8.12 4.27 9.51
CA PRO A 155 -7.86 3.18 8.60
C PRO A 155 -7.53 3.69 7.18
N SER A 156 -6.69 2.97 6.45
CA SER A 156 -6.42 3.25 5.04
C SER A 156 -7.57 2.77 4.15
N VAL A 157 -8.32 1.75 4.58
CA VAL A 157 -9.55 1.29 3.94
C VAL A 157 -10.58 0.97 5.02
N LEU A 158 -11.79 1.52 4.90
CA LEU A 158 -12.90 1.29 5.82
C LEU A 158 -14.11 0.74 5.08
N PHE A 159 -14.73 -0.31 5.61
CA PHE A 159 -15.99 -0.87 5.14
C PHE A 159 -17.16 -0.48 6.05
N ALA A 160 -18.38 -0.54 5.52
CA ALA A 160 -19.59 -0.07 6.20
C ALA A 160 -19.88 -0.80 7.53
N ASP A 161 -19.45 -2.06 7.67
CA ASP A 161 -19.59 -2.85 8.90
C ASP A 161 -18.43 -2.64 9.91
N GLY A 162 -17.55 -1.67 9.65
CA GLY A 162 -16.39 -1.35 10.48
C GLY A 162 -15.15 -2.21 10.21
N PHE A 163 -15.22 -3.19 9.30
CA PHE A 163 -14.00 -3.89 8.87
C PHE A 163 -13.01 -2.89 8.27
N SER A 164 -11.76 -2.97 8.72
CA SER A 164 -10.76 -1.92 8.48
C SER A 164 -9.42 -2.53 8.09
N LEU A 165 -8.76 -1.90 7.13
CA LEU A 165 -7.34 -2.13 6.85
C LEU A 165 -6.55 -0.90 7.30
N TRP A 166 -5.37 -1.16 7.85
CA TRP A 166 -4.49 -0.13 8.39
C TRP A 166 -3.19 -0.16 7.61
N SER A 167 -2.80 0.98 7.06
CA SER A 167 -1.57 1.07 6.25
C SER A 167 -0.91 2.43 6.40
N ILE A 168 0.41 2.42 6.41
CA ILE A 168 1.26 3.61 6.36
C ILE A 168 2.28 3.34 5.26
N GLU A 169 2.42 4.27 4.31
CA GLU A 169 3.38 4.17 3.20
C GLU A 169 3.22 2.87 2.38
N GLY A 170 2.00 2.35 2.27
CA GLY A 170 1.69 1.11 1.56
C GLY A 170 1.95 -0.18 2.35
N HIS A 171 2.55 -0.11 3.55
CA HIS A 171 2.76 -1.27 4.39
C HIS A 171 1.57 -1.51 5.31
N ALA A 172 1.09 -2.75 5.35
CA ALA A 172 0.06 -3.16 6.30
C ALA A 172 0.62 -3.09 7.74
N VAL A 173 -0.08 -2.37 8.61
CA VAL A 173 0.27 -2.21 10.03
C VAL A 173 -0.93 -2.57 10.91
N THR A 174 -0.76 -2.50 12.24
CA THR A 174 -1.88 -2.68 13.17
C THR A 174 -2.58 -1.34 13.44
N GLU A 175 -3.83 -1.40 13.89
CA GLU A 175 -4.55 -0.24 14.43
C GLU A 175 -3.74 0.50 15.50
N GLN A 176 -3.05 -0.23 16.38
CA GLN A 176 -2.20 0.34 17.43
C GLN A 176 -1.13 1.27 16.87
N VAL A 177 -0.49 0.91 15.76
CA VAL A 177 0.56 1.74 15.12
C VAL A 177 0.01 3.07 14.60
N VAL A 178 -1.26 3.09 14.20
CA VAL A 178 -1.92 4.29 13.66
C VAL A 178 -2.56 5.11 14.78
N MET A 179 -3.46 4.50 15.54
CA MET A 179 -4.39 5.16 16.46
C MET A 179 -3.88 5.32 17.89
N SER A 180 -2.94 4.49 18.33
CA SER A 180 -2.41 4.54 19.70
C SER A 180 -0.91 4.23 19.76
N PRO A 181 -0.07 4.88 18.92
CA PRO A 181 1.34 4.54 18.83
C PRO A 181 2.13 4.79 20.11
N GLU A 182 1.63 5.66 21.00
CA GLU A 182 2.16 5.87 22.34
C GLU A 182 2.11 4.62 23.23
N THR A 183 1.23 3.66 22.92
CA THR A 183 1.14 2.38 23.63
C THR A 183 2.08 1.31 23.07
N LEU A 184 2.75 1.57 21.94
CA LEU A 184 3.75 0.65 21.40
C LEU A 184 4.87 0.46 22.43
N THR A 185 5.44 -0.73 22.45
CA THR A 185 6.57 -1.08 23.32
C THR A 185 7.82 -1.34 22.50
N ILE A 186 9.00 -1.10 23.10
CA ILE A 186 10.29 -1.46 22.50
C ILE A 186 10.32 -2.93 22.08
N LYS A 187 9.73 -3.83 22.88
CA LYS A 187 9.64 -5.26 22.55
C LYS A 187 8.84 -5.51 21.27
N GLN A 188 7.70 -4.83 21.07
CA GLN A 188 6.92 -4.96 19.84
C GLN A 188 7.73 -4.49 18.62
N ILE A 189 8.34 -3.30 18.71
CA ILE A 189 9.22 -2.77 17.66
C ILE A 189 10.34 -3.77 17.37
N HIS A 190 10.97 -4.33 18.41
CA HIS A 190 12.10 -5.25 18.25
C HIS A 190 11.72 -6.62 17.70
N ASN A 191 10.47 -7.06 17.90
CA ASN A 191 9.96 -8.33 17.41
C ASN A 191 9.43 -8.25 15.97
N GLU A 192 9.17 -7.05 15.44
CA GLU A 192 8.80 -6.90 14.03
C GLU A 192 9.96 -7.34 13.13
N SER A 193 9.66 -8.19 12.16
CA SER A 193 10.63 -8.80 11.25
C SER A 193 10.87 -7.99 9.99
N ASN A 194 9.84 -7.26 9.53
CA ASN A 194 9.93 -6.40 8.37
C ASN A 194 10.59 -5.07 8.78
N ALA A 195 11.74 -4.75 8.19
CA ALA A 195 12.51 -3.56 8.52
C ALA A 195 11.75 -2.24 8.22
N ASP A 196 10.91 -2.22 7.20
CA ASP A 196 10.12 -1.04 6.84
C ASP A 196 9.00 -0.80 7.86
N ILE A 197 8.25 -1.86 8.22
CA ILE A 197 7.23 -1.79 9.28
C ILE A 197 7.87 -1.39 10.60
N GLN A 198 9.03 -1.96 10.92
CA GLN A 198 9.77 -1.62 12.13
C GLN A 198 10.20 -0.13 12.14
N SER A 199 10.60 0.41 10.99
CA SER A 199 10.91 1.84 10.81
C SER A 199 9.67 2.72 11.01
N ILE A 200 8.52 2.32 10.45
CA ILE A 200 7.23 2.97 10.66
C ILE A 200 6.88 2.96 12.16
N MET A 201 6.99 1.80 12.82
CA MET A 201 6.67 1.67 14.25
C MET A 201 7.52 2.60 15.12
N VAL A 202 8.84 2.71 14.89
CA VAL A 202 9.69 3.62 15.67
C VAL A 202 9.43 5.09 15.36
N ASN A 203 9.10 5.42 14.11
CA ASN A 203 8.66 6.78 13.74
C ASN A 203 7.39 7.17 14.49
N ARG A 204 6.39 6.27 14.54
CA ARG A 204 5.13 6.48 15.24
C ARG A 204 5.28 6.49 16.76
N PHE A 205 6.10 5.58 17.32
CA PHE A 205 6.44 5.54 18.75
C PHE A 205 7.18 6.79 19.23
N GLY A 206 7.99 7.39 18.34
CA GLY A 206 8.78 8.58 18.59
C GLY A 206 10.24 8.26 18.88
N TRP A 207 11.13 8.80 18.05
CA TRP A 207 12.57 8.57 18.15
C TRP A 207 13.21 9.07 19.44
N THR A 208 12.74 10.20 19.98
CA THR A 208 13.28 10.76 21.24
C THR A 208 13.06 9.77 22.38
N ARG A 209 11.81 9.31 22.53
CA ARG A 209 11.45 8.27 23.49
C ARG A 209 12.21 6.97 23.26
N TYR A 210 12.40 6.56 21.99
CA TYR A 210 13.14 5.34 21.67
C TYR A 210 14.59 5.41 22.16
N VAL A 211 15.25 6.54 21.95
CA VAL A 211 16.63 6.74 22.41
C VAL A 211 16.71 6.83 23.94
N GLU A 212 15.70 7.39 24.61
CA GLU A 212 15.65 7.48 26.08
C GLU A 212 15.39 6.12 26.74
N GLU A 213 14.53 5.28 26.16
CA GLU A 213 14.14 3.98 26.70
C GLU A 213 15.07 2.84 26.30
N THR A 214 16.12 3.11 25.53
CA THR A 214 17.09 2.10 25.08
C THR A 214 18.51 2.59 25.29
N ASP A 215 19.51 1.70 25.39
CA ASP A 215 20.92 2.14 25.51
C ASP A 215 21.51 2.57 24.14
N CYS A 216 20.83 3.48 23.43
CA CYS A 216 21.39 4.14 22.26
C CYS A 216 22.60 4.98 22.70
N LYS A 217 23.69 4.94 21.93
CA LYS A 217 24.91 5.66 22.28
C LYS A 217 24.93 7.01 21.56
N LEU A 218 24.95 8.11 22.31
CA LEU A 218 25.28 9.43 21.77
C LEU A 218 26.75 9.43 21.32
N LEU A 219 26.99 9.70 20.04
CA LEU A 219 28.32 9.73 19.45
C LEU A 219 28.87 11.16 19.38
N ASP A 220 28.01 12.11 19.02
CA ASP A 220 28.36 13.52 18.87
C ASP A 220 27.11 14.39 19.03
N SER A 221 27.30 15.64 19.42
CA SER A 221 26.25 16.66 19.49
C SER A 221 26.84 18.04 19.24
N ARG A 222 26.14 18.88 18.47
CA ARG A 222 26.59 20.24 18.16
C ARG A 222 25.44 21.23 18.02
N HIS A 223 25.78 22.50 18.11
CA HIS A 223 24.96 23.57 17.54
C HIS A 223 25.48 23.90 16.15
N ASN A 224 24.60 23.89 15.15
CA ASN A 224 24.93 24.26 13.77
C ASN A 224 24.42 25.68 13.53
N ASP A 225 25.34 26.65 13.59
CA ASP A 225 25.04 28.08 13.46
C ASP A 225 24.46 28.46 12.08
N ILE A 226 24.73 27.66 11.04
CA ILE A 226 24.30 27.97 9.66
C ILE A 226 22.81 27.72 9.50
N GLU A 227 22.34 26.56 9.96
CA GLU A 227 20.91 26.18 9.89
C GLU A 227 20.15 26.55 11.17
N ASN A 228 20.85 27.05 12.18
CA ASN A 228 20.35 27.33 13.53
C ASN A 228 19.64 26.10 14.14
N THR A 229 20.30 24.96 14.06
CA THR A 229 19.81 23.66 14.55
C THR A 229 20.64 23.16 15.72
N VAL A 230 20.03 22.37 16.60
CA VAL A 230 20.75 21.54 17.58
C VAL A 230 20.74 20.12 17.07
N GLU A 231 21.92 19.54 16.89
CA GLU A 231 22.11 18.25 16.27
C GLU A 231 22.72 17.25 17.24
N ALA A 232 22.27 15.99 17.15
CA ALA A 232 22.84 14.88 17.92
C ALA A 232 22.87 13.62 17.05
N LEU A 233 24.02 12.95 16.99
CA LEU A 233 24.20 11.70 16.27
C LEU A 233 24.20 10.54 17.26
N TYR A 234 23.25 9.62 17.10
CA TYR A 234 23.15 8.42 17.91
C TYR A 234 23.50 7.16 17.11
N ASP A 235 24.26 6.24 17.71
CA ASP A 235 24.26 4.85 17.32
C ASP A 235 23.09 4.14 18.01
N THR A 236 22.05 3.84 17.23
CA THR A 236 20.84 3.20 17.74
C THR A 236 20.97 1.68 17.82
N ARG A 237 22.15 1.13 17.45
CA ARG A 237 22.48 -0.29 17.31
C ARG A 237 21.64 -1.01 16.27
N ARG A 238 20.33 -1.06 16.48
CA ARG A 238 19.34 -1.75 15.63
C ARG A 238 19.02 -1.01 14.36
N PHE A 239 18.82 0.31 14.42
CA PHE A 239 18.52 1.11 13.24
C PHE A 239 19.76 1.77 12.63
N GLY A 240 20.96 1.44 13.13
CA GLY A 240 22.21 2.08 12.71
C GLY A 240 22.32 3.52 13.21
N LEU A 241 23.02 4.37 12.45
CA LEU A 241 23.22 5.75 12.83
C LEU A 241 21.98 6.60 12.53
N ARG A 242 21.60 7.45 13.49
CA ARG A 242 20.48 8.38 13.39
C ARG A 242 20.91 9.79 13.79
N LEU A 243 20.81 10.72 12.85
CA LEU A 243 21.04 12.14 13.09
C LEU A 243 19.71 12.79 13.51
N PHE A 244 19.68 13.34 14.70
CA PHE A 244 18.59 14.13 15.25
C PHE A 244 18.90 15.59 14.97
N CYS A 245 17.95 16.32 14.39
CA CYS A 245 18.05 17.75 14.13
C CYS A 245 16.84 18.44 14.77
N THR A 246 17.09 19.29 15.76
CA THR A 246 16.06 20.11 16.40
C THR A 246 16.10 21.50 15.77
N CYS A 247 14.98 21.93 15.17
CA CYS A 247 14.88 23.27 14.58
C CYS A 247 14.50 24.32 15.65
N PRO A 248 14.57 25.63 15.34
CA PRO A 248 14.27 26.69 16.30
C PRO A 248 12.86 26.66 16.90
N THR A 249 11.91 25.97 16.26
CA THR A 249 10.54 25.79 16.78
C THR A 249 10.39 24.59 17.73
N GLY A 250 11.48 23.87 18.00
CA GLY A 250 11.50 22.70 18.88
C GLY A 250 11.09 21.39 18.22
N ARG A 251 10.80 21.39 16.90
CA ARG A 251 10.51 20.14 16.19
C ARG A 251 11.79 19.35 15.99
N VAL A 252 11.71 18.04 16.23
CA VAL A 252 12.82 17.10 16.07
C VAL A 252 12.61 16.31 14.78
N PHE A 253 13.60 16.34 13.90
CA PHE A 253 13.66 15.52 12.70
C PHE A 253 14.76 14.47 12.88
N VAL A 254 14.48 13.23 12.47
CA VAL A 254 15.46 12.14 12.59
C VAL A 254 15.71 11.54 11.22
N LYS A 255 16.99 11.42 10.85
CA LYS A 255 17.43 10.89 9.56
C LYS A 255 18.43 9.77 9.74
N GLY A 256 18.26 8.70 8.99
CA GLY A 256 19.22 7.61 8.92
C GLY A 256 20.43 7.96 8.08
N VAL A 257 21.62 7.56 8.53
CA VAL A 257 22.86 7.69 7.75
C VAL A 257 23.61 6.36 7.67
N ASN A 258 24.35 6.15 6.58
CA ASN A 258 25.10 4.92 6.39
C ASN A 258 26.29 4.87 7.37
N LYS A 259 26.27 3.89 8.28
CA LYS A 259 27.32 3.67 9.28
C LYS A 259 28.68 3.32 8.67
N GLU A 260 28.69 2.69 7.50
CA GLU A 260 29.94 2.30 6.81
C GLU A 260 30.61 3.49 6.12
N GLU A 261 29.84 4.51 5.75
CA GLU A 261 30.34 5.72 5.07
C GLU A 261 30.64 6.87 6.04
N VAL A 262 29.86 7.01 7.12
CA VAL A 262 30.04 8.05 8.15
C VAL A 262 30.96 7.56 9.27
N THR A 263 32.23 7.34 8.95
CA THR A 263 33.21 6.70 9.86
C THR A 263 33.74 7.60 10.97
N SER A 264 33.71 8.93 10.80
CA SER A 264 34.16 9.88 11.82
C SER A 264 33.20 10.01 13.00
N ASN A 265 31.97 9.46 12.89
CA ASN A 265 30.95 9.47 13.94
C ASN A 265 30.59 10.88 14.45
N THR A 266 30.64 11.90 13.58
CA THR A 266 30.28 13.29 13.90
C THR A 266 28.98 13.71 13.22
N CYS A 267 28.25 14.65 13.83
CA CYS A 267 27.05 15.26 13.25
C CYS A 267 27.36 15.92 11.90
N GLU A 268 28.52 16.56 11.79
CA GLU A 268 28.98 17.19 10.55
C GLU A 268 29.12 16.18 9.41
N ALA A 269 29.76 15.04 9.66
CA ALA A 269 29.94 14.02 8.63
C ALA A 269 28.60 13.37 8.24
N ALA A 270 27.69 13.17 9.21
CA ALA A 270 26.34 12.67 8.93
C ALA A 270 25.54 13.66 8.05
N GLN A 271 25.59 14.96 8.34
CA GLN A 271 24.93 15.98 7.54
C GLN A 271 25.54 16.09 6.12
N ASN A 272 26.86 16.04 6.00
CA ASN A 272 27.55 16.04 4.70
C ASN A 272 27.13 14.83 3.85
N TRP A 273 27.01 13.65 4.48
CA TRP A 273 26.52 12.45 3.81
C TRP A 273 25.07 12.63 3.32
N LEU A 274 24.17 13.14 4.16
CA LEU A 274 22.76 13.38 3.80
C LEU A 274 22.57 14.39 2.66
N SER A 275 23.41 15.43 2.63
CA SER A 275 23.36 16.46 1.58
C SER A 275 23.99 16.01 0.25
N GLY A 276 24.60 14.81 0.22
CA GLY A 276 25.41 14.34 -0.90
C GLY A 276 26.63 15.24 -1.14
N TYR A 277 27.04 16.03 -0.15
CA TYR A 277 28.05 17.07 -0.28
C TYR A 277 29.38 16.56 0.27
N ASN A 278 30.37 16.43 -0.61
CA ASN A 278 31.74 16.12 -0.21
C ASN A 278 32.53 17.45 -0.07
N LEU A 279 33.00 17.76 1.14
CA LEU A 279 33.74 19.01 1.44
C LEU A 279 35.06 19.13 0.67
N ASP A 280 35.77 18.02 0.45
CA ASP A 280 37.05 17.99 -0.25
C ASP A 280 36.91 18.30 -1.75
N THR A 281 35.76 17.95 -2.34
CA THR A 281 35.53 18.07 -3.79
C THR A 281 34.46 19.09 -4.17
N ARG A 282 33.70 19.62 -3.20
CA ARG A 282 32.54 20.52 -3.38
C ARG A 282 31.52 20.03 -4.44
N LYS A 283 31.40 18.70 -4.64
CA LYS A 283 30.48 18.10 -5.62
C LYS A 283 29.28 17.45 -4.92
N LYS A 284 28.10 17.59 -5.51
CA LYS A 284 26.89 16.83 -5.16
C LYS A 284 26.96 15.43 -5.75
N PHE A 285 26.81 14.40 -4.94
CA PHE A 285 26.38 13.08 -5.43
C PHE A 285 24.90 13.15 -5.80
N ARG A 286 24.51 12.48 -6.91
CA ARG A 286 23.10 12.25 -7.23
C ARG A 286 22.60 11.14 -6.31
N THR A 287 21.73 11.48 -5.36
CA THR A 287 21.04 10.52 -4.50
C THR A 287 20.26 9.52 -5.36
N ILE A 288 20.59 8.24 -5.26
CA ILE A 288 19.63 7.16 -5.53
C ILE A 288 18.91 6.95 -4.20
N GLY A 289 17.82 7.69 -4.00
CA GLY A 289 16.90 7.36 -2.91
C GLY A 289 16.24 6.03 -3.24
N ARG A 290 16.28 5.06 -2.32
CA ARG A 290 15.22 4.07 -2.26
C ARG A 290 13.99 4.80 -1.73
N THR A 291 13.14 5.22 -2.66
CA THR A 291 11.70 5.42 -2.42
C THR A 291 11.07 4.10 -2.05
#